data_AF-A0A0C3SE60-F1
#
_entry.id   AF-A0A0C3SE60-F1
#
_cell.length_a   1.000
_cell.length_b   1.000
_cell.length_c   1.000
_cell.angle_alpha   90.00
_cell.angle_beta   90.00
_cell.angle_gamma   90.00
#
_symmetry.space_group_name_H-M   'P 1'
#
loop_
_entity.id
_entity.type
_entity.pdbx_description
1 polymer ?
#
loop_
_entity_poly.entity_id
_entity_poly.type
_entity_poly.pdbx_seq_one_letter_code
_entity_poly.pdbx_strand_id
1 'polypeptide(L)'
;SPTDESAASSSTRLAHPYARIYAKKAAAPSAKRRKMWNHALEKSLFTPEEIANMGAPNRRAIYTASLEHHIDRLHAQMLVLGIYPVPLKALDQYRGMNSKTAKSMVAGLHKDACDLKTQRMELERA
;
A
#
# COMPACT_ATOMS: atom_id res chain seq x y z
N SER A 1 8.10 60.65 13.98
CA SER A 1 8.58 59.87 15.14
C SER A 1 8.05 60.52 16.41
N PRO A 2 7.67 59.79 17.48
CA PRO A 2 8.23 58.49 17.87
C PRO A 2 7.21 57.41 18.35
N THR A 3 7.70 56.16 18.34
CA THR A 3 7.45 55.01 19.24
C THR A 3 6.03 54.55 19.59
N ASP A 4 5.70 53.30 19.21
CA ASP A 4 5.53 52.26 20.25
C ASP A 4 5.84 50.86 19.71
N GLU A 5 6.71 50.15 20.41
CA GLU A 5 6.94 48.72 20.29
C GLU A 5 5.77 47.99 20.98
N SER A 6 5.24 46.92 20.39
CA SER A 6 4.65 45.88 21.22
C SER A 6 4.96 44.51 20.65
N ALA A 7 5.85 43.84 21.38
CA ALA A 7 6.25 42.48 21.23
C ALA A 7 5.11 41.51 21.51
N ALA A 8 5.29 40.30 20.97
CA ALA A 8 4.79 39.03 21.48
C ALA A 8 3.26 38.82 21.47
N SER A 9 2.83 37.82 20.70
CA SER A 9 2.55 36.53 21.32
C SER A 9 2.10 35.54 20.25
N SER A 10 2.90 34.49 20.14
CA SER A 10 2.61 33.24 19.46
C SER A 10 1.25 32.67 19.89
N SER A 11 0.18 33.02 19.19
CA SER A 11 -1.05 32.21 19.23
C SER A 11 -0.89 31.08 18.22
N THR A 12 0.00 30.13 18.55
CA THR A 12 -0.21 28.77 18.09
C THR A 12 -1.59 28.38 18.62
N ARG A 13 -2.58 28.46 17.74
CA ARG A 13 -3.93 27.98 18.06
C ARG A 13 -3.77 26.52 18.43
N LEU A 14 -3.72 26.26 19.73
CA LEU A 14 -3.80 24.94 20.34
C LEU A 14 -5.15 24.37 19.90
N ALA A 15 -5.15 23.76 18.72
CA ALA A 15 -6.27 23.01 18.22
C ALA A 15 -6.52 21.92 19.27
N HIS A 16 -7.68 22.01 19.93
CA HIS A 16 -8.09 21.07 20.96
C HIS A 16 -7.83 19.63 20.47
N PRO A 17 -7.28 18.71 21.28
CA PRO A 17 -6.83 17.38 20.83
C PRO A 17 -7.93 16.57 20.13
N TYR A 18 -9.19 16.87 20.44
CA TYR A 18 -10.37 16.25 19.82
C TYR A 18 -10.90 16.97 18.57
N ALA A 19 -10.48 18.21 18.28
CA ALA A 19 -10.91 18.97 17.09
C ALA A 19 -10.58 18.23 15.79
N ARG A 20 -9.47 17.48 15.76
CA ARG A 20 -9.06 16.66 14.61
C ARG A 20 -10.00 15.48 14.35
N ILE A 21 -10.63 14.94 15.40
CA ILE A 21 -11.57 13.82 15.32
C ILE A 21 -12.90 14.29 14.72
N TYR A 22 -13.37 15.47 15.13
CA TYR A 22 -14.59 16.07 14.58
C TYR A 22 -14.39 16.59 13.15
N ALA A 23 -13.23 17.18 12.83
CA ALA A 23 -12.90 17.58 11.45
C ALA A 23 -12.88 16.38 10.48
N LYS A 24 -12.38 15.21 10.93
CA LYS A 24 -12.38 13.98 10.13
C LYS A 24 -13.79 13.41 9.89
N LYS A 25 -14.72 13.67 10.82
CA LYS A 25 -16.12 13.23 10.73
C LYS A 25 -16.97 14.20 9.88
N ALA A 26 -16.66 15.49 9.93
CA ALA A 26 -17.32 16.54 9.12
C ALA A 26 -16.83 16.56 7.65
N ALA A 27 -15.56 16.19 7.39
CA ALA A 27 -15.01 16.05 6.04
C ALA A 27 -15.50 14.79 5.28
N ALA A 28 -16.45 14.04 5.84
CA ALA A 28 -16.98 12.83 5.22
C ALA A 28 -18.38 13.06 4.60
N PRO A 29 -18.48 13.76 3.45
CA PRO A 29 -19.48 13.46 2.46
C PRO A 29 -18.81 13.03 1.15
N SER A 30 -18.30 11.82 1.12
CA SER A 30 -18.41 10.94 -0.06
C SER A 30 -18.07 9.53 0.39
N ALA A 31 -18.93 8.56 0.03
CA ALA A 31 -18.62 7.15 0.13
C ALA A 31 -17.18 6.93 -0.35
N LYS A 32 -16.33 6.30 0.47
CA LYS A 32 -14.92 5.97 0.18
C LYS A 32 -14.77 5.73 -1.32
N ARG A 33 -14.32 6.74 -2.08
CA ARG A 33 -14.26 6.64 -3.54
C ARG A 33 -13.36 5.46 -3.83
N ARG A 34 -13.93 4.40 -4.43
CA ARG A 34 -13.12 3.23 -4.82
C ARG A 34 -11.98 3.79 -5.65
N LYS A 35 -10.74 3.58 -5.17
CA LYS A 35 -9.53 4.03 -5.86
C LYS A 35 -9.63 3.53 -7.30
N MET A 36 -9.43 4.43 -8.24
CA MET A 36 -9.43 4.09 -9.65
C MET A 36 -8.44 2.95 -9.84
N TRP A 37 -8.89 1.94 -10.57
CA TRP A 37 -8.10 0.77 -10.79
C TRP A 37 -6.89 1.15 -11.64
N ASN A 38 -5.70 1.18 -11.02
CA ASN A 38 -4.45 1.53 -11.68
C ASN A 38 -3.51 0.34 -11.49
N HIS A 39 -3.43 -0.51 -12.52
CA HIS A 39 -2.51 -1.62 -12.57
C HIS A 39 -1.40 -1.29 -13.56
N ALA A 40 -0.19 -1.12 -13.04
CA ALA A 40 0.97 -0.70 -13.83
C ALA A 40 1.25 -1.64 -15.02
N LEU A 41 0.92 -2.93 -14.88
CA LEU A 41 1.19 -3.96 -15.89
C LEU A 41 -0.03 -4.34 -16.74
N GLU A 42 -1.16 -3.63 -16.62
CA GLU A 42 -2.37 -3.95 -17.40
C GLU A 42 -2.08 -3.91 -18.91
N LYS A 43 -1.29 -2.93 -19.36
CA LYS A 43 -0.86 -2.77 -20.77
C LYS A 43 0.10 -3.85 -21.27
N SER A 44 0.72 -4.62 -20.36
CA SER A 44 1.60 -5.73 -20.70
C SER A 44 0.87 -7.07 -20.78
N LEU A 45 -0.35 -7.13 -20.21
CA LEU A 45 -1.15 -8.35 -20.13
C LEU A 45 -2.37 -8.31 -21.06
N PHE A 46 -2.88 -7.12 -21.38
CA PHE A 46 -4.04 -6.93 -22.22
C PHE A 46 -3.74 -6.00 -23.38
N THR A 47 -4.28 -6.35 -24.53
CA THR A 47 -4.36 -5.47 -25.69
C THR A 47 -5.33 -4.31 -25.43
N PRO A 48 -5.22 -3.18 -26.18
CA PRO A 48 -6.16 -2.07 -26.04
C PRO A 48 -7.62 -2.49 -26.27
N GLU A 49 -7.86 -3.43 -27.17
CA GLU A 49 -9.19 -3.97 -27.47
C GLU A 49 -9.76 -4.76 -26.27
N GLU A 50 -8.96 -5.59 -25.63
CA GLU A 50 -9.38 -6.33 -24.43
C GLU A 50 -9.65 -5.38 -23.26
N ILE A 51 -8.87 -4.30 -23.10
CA ILE A 51 -9.12 -3.30 -22.05
C ILE A 51 -10.45 -2.58 -22.29
N ALA A 52 -10.77 -2.25 -23.54
CA ALA A 52 -12.00 -1.56 -23.91
C ALA A 52 -13.24 -2.46 -23.78
N ASN A 53 -13.13 -3.73 -24.17
CA ASN A 53 -14.28 -4.63 -24.30
C ASN A 53 -14.50 -5.55 -23.09
N MET A 54 -13.46 -5.86 -22.32
CA MET A 54 -13.58 -6.75 -21.17
C MET A 54 -13.93 -5.99 -19.89
N GLY A 55 -14.95 -6.44 -19.16
CA GLY A 55 -15.31 -5.80 -17.89
C GLY A 55 -14.22 -5.88 -16.82
N ALA A 56 -14.17 -4.86 -15.96
CA ALA A 56 -13.16 -4.77 -14.89
C ALA A 56 -13.08 -5.99 -13.96
N PRO A 57 -14.17 -6.69 -13.59
CA PRO A 57 -14.09 -7.90 -12.77
C PRO A 57 -13.26 -9.02 -13.42
N ASN A 58 -13.47 -9.27 -14.71
CA ASN A 58 -12.76 -10.34 -15.44
C ASN A 58 -11.29 -9.98 -15.64
N ARG A 59 -11.02 -8.72 -16.03
CA ARG A 59 -9.64 -8.25 -16.16
C ARG A 59 -8.89 -8.33 -14.83
N ARG A 60 -9.53 -8.09 -13.68
CA ARG A 60 -8.89 -8.26 -12.34
C ARG A 60 -8.50 -9.70 -12.08
N ALA A 61 -9.41 -10.64 -12.34
CA ALA A 61 -9.15 -12.05 -12.13
C ALA A 61 -7.96 -12.52 -12.97
N ILE A 62 -7.96 -12.16 -14.27
CA ILE A 62 -6.86 -12.51 -15.19
C ILE A 62 -5.55 -11.84 -14.76
N TYR A 63 -5.59 -10.55 -14.42
CA TYR A 63 -4.40 -9.82 -13.96
C TYR A 63 -3.76 -10.49 -12.73
N THR A 64 -4.58 -10.82 -11.72
CA THR A 64 -4.09 -11.50 -10.51
C THR A 64 -3.54 -12.88 -10.84
N ALA A 65 -4.26 -13.69 -11.62
CA ALA A 65 -3.79 -15.02 -12.01
C ALA A 65 -2.47 -14.98 -12.80
N SER A 66 -2.32 -14.02 -13.71
CA SER A 66 -1.08 -13.82 -14.47
C SER A 66 0.10 -13.44 -13.58
N LEU A 67 -0.12 -12.60 -12.55
CA LEU A 67 0.92 -12.27 -11.57
C LEU A 67 1.28 -13.47 -10.70
N GLU A 68 0.28 -14.22 -10.21
CA GLU A 68 0.48 -15.43 -9.41
C GLU A 68 1.30 -16.46 -10.20
N HIS A 69 0.92 -16.72 -11.45
CA HIS A 69 1.65 -17.62 -12.34
C HIS A 69 3.10 -17.19 -12.58
N HIS A 70 3.34 -15.88 -12.73
CA HIS A 70 4.68 -15.36 -12.90
C HIS A 70 5.55 -15.59 -11.65
N ILE A 71 4.98 -15.37 -10.45
CA ILE A 71 5.65 -15.65 -9.18
C ILE A 71 5.98 -17.15 -9.06
N ASP A 72 5.04 -18.02 -9.37
CA ASP A 72 5.26 -19.48 -9.34
C ASP A 72 6.39 -19.90 -10.28
N ARG A 73 6.43 -19.31 -11.48
CA ARG A 73 7.52 -19.55 -12.44
C ARG A 73 8.87 -19.09 -11.91
N LEU A 74 8.94 -17.91 -11.29
CA LEU A 74 10.18 -17.40 -10.67
C LEU A 74 10.63 -18.31 -9.53
N HIS A 75 9.71 -18.75 -8.67
CA HIS A 75 10.03 -19.70 -7.60
C HIS A 75 10.56 -21.03 -8.14
N ALA A 76 9.97 -21.56 -9.22
CA ALA A 76 10.47 -22.77 -9.86
C ALA A 76 11.90 -22.58 -10.41
N GLN A 77 12.18 -21.44 -11.04
CA GLN A 77 13.52 -21.11 -11.53
C GLN A 77 14.55 -20.99 -10.39
N MET A 78 14.17 -20.31 -9.31
CA MET A 78 15.02 -20.17 -8.11
C MET A 78 15.32 -21.52 -7.46
N LEU A 79 14.34 -22.43 -7.45
CA LEU A 79 14.49 -23.78 -6.91
C LEU A 79 15.47 -24.61 -7.76
N VAL A 80 15.38 -24.53 -9.10
CA VAL A 80 16.32 -25.20 -10.02
C VAL A 80 17.75 -24.70 -9.81
N LEU A 81 17.92 -23.40 -9.61
CA LEU A 81 19.22 -22.78 -9.37
C LEU A 81 19.73 -22.92 -7.93
N GLY A 82 18.91 -23.47 -7.01
CA GLY A 82 19.25 -23.61 -5.59
C GLY A 82 19.39 -22.28 -4.83
N ILE A 83 18.90 -21.16 -5.38
CA ILE A 83 19.02 -19.83 -4.81
C ILE A 83 17.68 -19.36 -4.24
N TYR A 84 17.38 -19.77 -3.02
CA TYR A 84 16.20 -19.30 -2.28
C TYR A 84 16.62 -18.43 -1.08
N PRO A 85 15.94 -17.30 -0.84
CA PRO A 85 16.26 -16.41 0.27
C PRO A 85 15.93 -17.03 1.65
N VAL A 86 15.06 -18.04 1.69
CA VAL A 86 14.59 -18.69 2.92
C VAL A 86 14.60 -20.21 2.74
N PRO A 87 15.27 -20.98 3.62
CA PRO A 87 15.25 -22.44 3.56
C PRO A 87 13.84 -23.03 3.62
N LEU A 88 13.55 -24.03 2.78
CA LEU A 88 12.22 -24.66 2.71
C LEU A 88 11.74 -25.21 4.07
N LYS A 89 12.65 -25.77 4.88
CA LYS A 89 12.33 -26.25 6.23
C LYS A 89 11.79 -25.15 7.16
N ALA A 90 12.22 -23.90 6.96
CA ALA A 90 11.71 -22.78 7.74
C ALA A 90 10.28 -22.37 7.33
N LEU A 91 9.80 -22.85 6.17
CA LEU A 91 8.44 -22.62 5.69
C LEU A 91 7.44 -23.67 6.20
N ASP A 92 7.90 -24.82 6.70
CA ASP A 92 7.03 -25.92 7.16
C ASP A 92 6.06 -25.48 8.25
N GLN A 93 6.48 -24.54 9.13
CA GLN A 93 5.63 -23.96 10.18
C GLN A 93 4.41 -23.19 9.65
N TYR A 94 4.45 -22.75 8.39
CA TYR A 94 3.39 -21.99 7.74
C TYR A 94 2.50 -22.86 6.86
N ARG A 95 2.80 -24.16 6.74
CA ARG A 95 2.00 -25.09 5.94
C ARG A 95 0.58 -25.18 6.51
N GLY A 96 -0.42 -25.01 5.64
CA GLY A 96 -1.83 -25.05 6.04
C GLY A 96 -2.32 -23.78 6.74
N MET A 97 -1.55 -22.69 6.73
CA MET A 97 -2.01 -21.39 7.24
C MET A 97 -3.30 -20.96 6.54
N ASN A 98 -4.29 -20.53 7.33
CA ASN A 98 -5.56 -20.07 6.78
C ASN A 98 -5.39 -18.71 6.05
N SER A 99 -6.24 -18.49 5.04
CA SER A 99 -6.19 -17.27 4.21
C SER A 99 -6.38 -15.98 5.00
N LYS A 100 -7.16 -15.99 6.10
CA LYS A 100 -7.41 -14.79 6.91
C LYS A 100 -6.15 -14.36 7.67
N THR A 101 -5.46 -15.30 8.29
CA THR A 101 -4.19 -15.07 8.99
C THR A 101 -3.12 -14.60 8.02
N ALA A 102 -2.97 -15.29 6.87
CA ALA A 102 -2.01 -14.89 5.84
C ALA A 102 -2.24 -13.44 5.38
N LYS A 103 -3.49 -13.08 5.07
CA LYS A 103 -3.86 -11.70 4.70
C LYS A 103 -3.54 -10.69 5.81
N SER A 104 -3.80 -11.05 7.07
CA SER A 104 -3.49 -10.17 8.20
C SER A 104 -1.99 -9.93 8.36
N MET A 105 -1.17 -10.97 8.19
CA MET A 105 0.29 -10.86 8.25
C MET A 105 0.82 -9.98 7.11
N VAL A 106 0.36 -10.23 5.88
CA VAL A 106 0.73 -9.41 4.71
C VAL A 106 0.30 -7.95 4.89
N ALA A 107 -0.88 -7.70 5.46
CA ALA A 107 -1.35 -6.34 5.75
C ALA A 107 -0.45 -5.63 6.77
N GLY A 108 -0.01 -6.33 7.82
CA GLY A 108 0.97 -5.82 8.78
C GLY A 108 2.30 -5.46 8.11
N LEU A 109 2.88 -6.40 7.37
CA LEU A 109 4.13 -6.19 6.63
C LEU A 109 4.04 -5.01 5.64
N HIS A 110 2.91 -4.86 4.96
CA HIS A 110 2.70 -3.72 4.06
C HIS A 110 2.68 -2.39 4.80
N LYS A 111 2.03 -2.36 5.98
CA LYS A 111 2.00 -1.16 6.83
C LYS A 111 3.41 -0.82 7.32
N ASP A 112 4.16 -1.80 7.79
CA ASP A 112 5.54 -1.62 8.24
C ASP A 112 6.44 -1.10 7.11
N ALA A 113 6.32 -1.67 5.91
CA ALA A 113 7.08 -1.22 4.74
C ALA A 113 6.73 0.23 4.33
N CYS A 114 5.46 0.63 4.41
CA CYS A 114 5.04 2.00 4.17
C CYS A 114 5.63 2.98 5.20
N ASP A 115 5.69 2.58 6.47
CA ASP A 115 6.22 3.42 7.55
C ASP A 115 7.73 3.57 7.42
N LEU A 116 8.45 2.47 7.17
CA LEU A 116 9.89 2.49 6.87
C LEU A 116 10.21 3.37 5.66
N LYS A 117 9.40 3.29 4.59
CA LYS A 117 9.58 4.16 3.42
C LYS A 117 9.42 5.64 3.78
N THR A 118 8.48 5.96 4.67
CA THR A 118 8.23 7.34 5.11
C THR A 118 9.40 7.85 5.94
N GLN A 119 9.86 7.08 6.93
CA GLN A 119 11.03 7.39 7.74
C GLN A 119 12.29 7.59 6.87
N ARG A 120 12.50 6.73 5.87
CA ARG A 120 13.61 6.86 4.93
C ARG A 120 13.58 8.20 4.17
N MET A 121 12.41 8.60 3.67
CA MET A 121 12.24 9.88 2.99
C MET A 121 12.42 11.08 3.91
N GLU A 122 12.11 10.95 5.20
CA GLU A 122 12.35 11.99 6.21
C GLU A 122 13.84 12.14 6.52
N LEU A 123 14.57 11.03 6.64
CA LEU A 123 16.03 11.04 6.82
C LEU A 123 16.77 11.61 5.59
N GLU A 124 16.32 11.29 4.37
CA GLU A 124 16.90 11.85 3.12
C GLU A 124 16.68 13.36 2.96
N ARG A 125 15.81 13.98 3.77
CA ARG A 125 15.52 15.42 3.75
C ARG A 125 16.28 16.23 4.80
N ALA A 126 16.91 15.57 5.77
CA ALA A 126 17.69 16.19 6.85
C ALA A 126 19.17 16.35 6.42
#